data_AF-A0A645A792-F1
#
_entry.id   AF-A0A645A792-F1
#
_cell.length_a   1.000
_cell.length_b   1.000
_cell.length_c   1.000
_cell.angle_alpha   90.00
_cell.angle_beta   90.00
_cell.angle_gamma   90.00
#
_symmetry.space_group_name_H-M   'P 1'
#
loop_
_entity.id
_entity.type
_entity.pdbx_description
1 polymer ?
#
loop_
_entity_poly.entity_id
_entity_poly.type
_entity_poly.pdbx_seq_one_letter_code
_entity_poly.pdbx_strand_id
1 'polypeptide(L)'
;MGYERDRRFESERYKPVGFVARGDAEMWGIGTKNTFYRGEPRMRLAGTFGGNLYWGTQFLRAKSYAESEWYIRLIESDFVKARFNCNLHFTEGNVLFQQMLTVSASIGNFTPKNRKTTRYPWMRIFH
;
A
#
# COMPACT_ATOMS: atom_id res chain seq x y z
N MET A 1 -14.09 4.00 8.54
CA MET A 1 -14.25 2.56 8.20
C MET A 1 -15.72 2.30 7.93
N GLY A 2 -16.05 1.66 6.81
CA GLY A 2 -17.43 1.35 6.41
C GLY A 2 -17.89 -0.01 6.96
N TYR A 3 -19.21 -0.22 6.99
CA TYR A 3 -19.81 -1.51 7.30
C TYR A 3 -19.76 -2.42 6.06
N GLU A 4 -19.41 -3.69 6.24
CA GLU A 4 -19.74 -4.71 5.24
C GLU A 4 -21.23 -5.04 5.37
N ARG A 5 -21.94 -5.02 4.24
CA ARG A 5 -23.37 -5.32 4.16
C ARG A 5 -23.66 -6.14 2.92
N ASP A 6 -24.25 -7.32 3.10
CA ASP A 6 -24.92 -8.01 2.01
C ASP A 6 -26.26 -7.31 1.77
N ARG A 7 -26.50 -6.81 0.54
CA ARG A 7 -27.74 -6.10 0.23
C ARG A 7 -28.94 -7.03 0.12
N ARG A 8 -28.74 -8.35 0.06
CA ARG A 8 -29.81 -9.37 0.05
C ARG A 8 -30.44 -9.59 1.42
N PHE A 9 -29.74 -9.24 2.50
CA PHE A 9 -30.19 -9.41 3.88
C PHE A 9 -30.05 -8.08 4.62
N GLU A 10 -31.18 -7.43 4.90
CA GLU A 10 -31.23 -6.04 5.38
C GLU A 10 -30.61 -5.83 6.78
N SER A 11 -30.49 -6.90 7.58
CA SER A 11 -30.11 -6.87 8.99
C SER A 11 -28.63 -7.13 9.27
N GLU A 12 -27.84 -7.65 8.31
CA GLU A 12 -26.45 -8.01 8.57
C GLU A 12 -25.47 -6.87 8.26
N ARG A 13 -25.20 -6.05 9.29
CA ARG A 13 -24.11 -5.06 9.27
C ARG A 13 -22.94 -5.58 10.08
N TYR A 14 -21.83 -5.82 9.40
CA TYR A 14 -20.63 -6.31 10.05
C TYR A 14 -19.54 -5.24 10.06
N LYS A 15 -18.87 -5.10 11.20
CA LYS A 15 -17.72 -4.22 11.38
C LYS A 15 -16.62 -5.03 12.06
N PRO A 16 -15.51 -5.33 11.37
CA PRO A 16 -14.44 -6.12 11.95
C PRO A 16 -13.82 -5.37 13.12
N VAL A 17 -13.71 -6.03 14.26
CA VAL A 17 -12.99 -5.53 15.44
C VAL A 17 -11.58 -6.12 15.44
N GLY A 18 -10.57 -5.28 15.65
CA GLY A 18 -9.20 -5.74 15.68
C GLY A 18 -8.20 -4.65 16.05
N PHE A 19 -7.01 -5.10 16.39
CA PHE A 19 -5.85 -4.26 16.68
C PHE A 19 -5.06 -3.98 15.39
N VAL A 20 -4.62 -2.73 15.23
CA VAL A 20 -3.73 -2.31 14.14
C VAL A 20 -2.56 -1.56 14.74
N ALA A 21 -1.34 -1.98 14.40
CA ALA A 21 -0.14 -1.20 14.62
C ALA A 21 0.44 -0.77 13.26
N ARG A 22 0.89 0.49 13.18
CA ARG A 22 1.55 1.04 12.00
C ARG A 22 2.84 1.73 12.40
N GLY A 23 3.88 1.51 11.61
CA GLY A 23 5.19 2.11 11.82
C GLY A 23 5.80 2.50 10.47
N ASP A 24 6.04 3.80 10.31
CA ASP A 24 6.56 4.39 9.08
C ASP A 24 7.87 5.13 9.39
N ALA A 25 8.87 4.96 8.54
CA ALA A 25 10.12 5.69 8.62
C ALA A 25 10.61 6.03 7.20
N GLU A 26 11.08 7.26 7.00
CA GLU A 26 11.68 7.69 5.74
C GLU A 26 12.92 8.53 6.02
N MET A 27 14.00 8.24 5.31
CA MET A 27 15.22 9.03 5.32
C MET A 27 15.82 9.06 3.92
N TRP A 28 16.12 10.28 3.43
CA TRP A 28 16.74 10.50 2.12
C TRP A 28 16.02 9.78 0.97
N GLY A 29 14.69 9.75 0.98
CA GLY A 29 13.89 9.13 -0.08
C GLY A 29 13.92 7.60 -0.10
N ILE A 30 14.55 6.97 0.89
CA ILE A 30 14.41 5.55 1.20
C ILE A 30 13.48 5.46 2.40
N GLY A 31 12.47 4.60 2.34
CA GLY A 31 11.54 4.47 3.45
C GLY A 31 10.95 3.09 3.58
N THR A 32 10.32 2.87 4.72
CA THR A 32 9.55 1.67 5.01
C THR A 32 8.21 2.05 5.64
N LYS A 33 7.19 1.25 5.34
CA LYS A 33 5.86 1.32 5.95
C LYS A 33 5.48 -0.08 6.38
N ASN A 34 5.19 -0.23 7.65
CA ASN A 34 4.88 -1.53 8.23
C ASN A 34 3.50 -1.48 8.87
N THR A 35 2.63 -2.42 8.49
CA THR A 35 1.31 -2.56 9.08
C THR A 35 1.15 -3.95 9.65
N PHE A 36 0.92 -4.04 10.96
CA PHE A 36 0.50 -5.27 11.61
C PHE A 36 -0.99 -5.19 11.95
N TYR A 37 -1.72 -6.25 11.64
CA TYR A 37 -3.11 -6.41 12.01
C TYR A 37 -3.31 -7.72 12.74
N ARG A 38 -4.13 -7.68 13.78
CA ARG A 38 -4.67 -8.88 14.43
C ARG A 38 -6.10 -8.62 14.90
N GLY A 39 -7.03 -9.46 14.49
CA GLY A 39 -8.44 -9.32 14.85
C GLY A 39 -9.32 -10.15 13.95
N GLU A 40 -10.55 -9.70 13.77
CA GLU A 40 -11.48 -10.40 12.91
C GLU A 40 -11.15 -10.23 11.41
N PRO A 41 -11.45 -11.21 10.55
CA PRO A 41 -11.23 -11.08 9.12
C PRO A 41 -11.90 -9.84 8.53
N ARG A 42 -11.17 -9.09 7.70
CA ARG A 42 -11.66 -7.84 7.08
C ARG A 42 -12.32 -8.06 5.71
N MET A 43 -12.44 -9.30 5.28
CA MET A 43 -13.11 -9.70 4.04
C MET A 43 -14.02 -10.92 4.30
N ARG A 44 -15.02 -10.77 5.17
CA ARG A 44 -15.85 -11.90 5.64
C ARG A 44 -16.61 -12.57 4.49
N LEU A 45 -17.08 -11.76 3.54
CA LEU A 45 -17.87 -12.24 2.41
C LEU A 45 -17.02 -12.80 1.26
N ALA A 46 -15.70 -12.88 1.44
CA ALA A 46 -14.81 -13.32 0.37
C ALA A 46 -14.99 -14.79 -0.01
N GLY A 47 -15.45 -15.64 0.91
CA GLY A 47 -15.85 -17.00 0.59
C GLY A 47 -17.07 -17.07 -0.34
N THR A 48 -17.97 -16.09 -0.26
CA THR A 48 -19.24 -16.07 -1.01
C THR A 48 -19.11 -15.34 -2.35
N PHE A 49 -18.49 -14.16 -2.37
CA PHE A 49 -18.40 -13.33 -3.58
C PHE A 49 -16.99 -13.27 -4.17
N GLY A 50 -15.96 -13.68 -3.43
CA GLY A 50 -14.58 -13.74 -3.93
C GLY A 50 -14.13 -12.46 -4.61
N GLY A 51 -13.54 -12.61 -5.79
CA GLY A 51 -13.05 -11.51 -6.62
C GLY A 51 -14.14 -10.59 -7.18
N ASN A 52 -15.41 -11.00 -7.18
CA ASN A 52 -16.51 -10.15 -7.64
C ASN A 52 -16.77 -8.98 -6.69
N LEU A 53 -16.46 -9.16 -5.40
CA LEU A 53 -16.60 -8.12 -4.37
C LEU A 53 -15.25 -7.52 -3.96
N TYR A 54 -14.20 -8.33 -3.87
CA TYR A 54 -12.88 -7.90 -3.40
C TYR A 54 -11.87 -7.94 -4.54
N TRP A 55 -11.56 -6.77 -5.09
CA TRP A 55 -10.53 -6.61 -6.10
C TRP A 55 -9.19 -6.36 -5.41
N GLY A 56 -8.16 -7.17 -5.72
CA GLY A 56 -6.82 -7.05 -5.15
C GLY A 56 -6.40 -8.26 -4.29
N THR A 57 -5.47 -8.04 -3.36
CA THR A 57 -4.82 -9.12 -2.61
C THR A 57 -5.77 -9.73 -1.57
N GLN A 58 -5.74 -11.06 -1.45
CA GLN A 58 -6.54 -11.82 -0.47
C GLN A 58 -6.07 -11.64 0.99
N PHE A 59 -5.14 -10.72 1.21
CA PHE A 59 -4.41 -10.49 2.43
C PHE A 59 -5.30 -10.13 3.63
N LEU A 60 -6.38 -9.38 3.37
CA LEU A 60 -7.32 -8.93 4.39
C LEU A 60 -8.28 -10.04 4.89
N ARG A 61 -8.21 -11.25 4.32
CA ARG A 61 -8.99 -12.42 4.77
C ARG A 61 -8.46 -13.04 6.05
N ALA A 62 -7.16 -12.89 6.34
CA ALA A 62 -6.54 -13.49 7.50
C ALA A 62 -6.93 -12.75 8.80
N LYS A 63 -7.01 -13.48 9.91
CA LYS A 63 -7.21 -12.92 11.26
C LYS A 63 -5.97 -12.18 11.74
N SER A 64 -4.80 -12.55 11.23
CA SER A 64 -3.54 -11.87 11.52
C SER A 64 -2.73 -11.72 10.26
N TYR A 65 -2.19 -10.52 10.04
CA TYR A 65 -1.32 -10.25 8.90
C TYR A 65 -0.28 -9.17 9.21
N ALA A 66 0.87 -9.25 8.54
CA ALA A 66 1.92 -8.24 8.60
C ALA A 66 2.35 -7.83 7.20
N GLU A 67 2.28 -6.55 6.90
CA GLU A 67 2.74 -5.96 5.65
C GLU A 67 3.98 -5.12 5.91
N SER A 68 5.00 -5.29 5.08
CA SER A 68 6.24 -4.52 5.11
C SER A 68 6.54 -4.02 3.70
N GLU A 69 6.29 -2.74 3.48
CA GLU A 69 6.65 -2.03 2.25
C GLU A 69 8.00 -1.36 2.46
N TRP A 70 8.91 -1.57 1.52
CA TRP A 70 10.20 -0.89 1.42
C TRP A 70 10.25 -0.18 0.10
N TYR A 71 10.73 1.06 0.09
CA TYR A 71 10.76 1.84 -1.14
C TYR A 71 11.94 2.76 -1.26
N ILE A 72 12.23 3.11 -2.50
CA ILE A 72 13.24 4.11 -2.86
C ILE A 72 12.67 5.05 -3.94
N ARG A 73 12.87 6.35 -3.74
CA ARG A 73 12.49 7.41 -4.70
C ARG A 73 13.61 7.60 -5.73
N LEU A 74 13.43 7.03 -6.91
CA LEU A 74 14.39 7.10 -8.01
C LEU A 74 14.39 8.48 -8.68
N ILE A 75 13.22 9.11 -8.79
CA ILE A 75 13.06 10.46 -9.34
C ILE A 75 12.08 11.20 -8.45
N GLU A 76 12.44 12.42 -8.04
CA GLU A 76 11.55 13.31 -7.29
C GLU A 76 11.68 14.72 -7.86
N SER A 77 10.77 15.09 -8.76
CA SER A 77 10.67 16.42 -9.34
C SER A 77 9.22 16.90 -9.33
N ASP A 78 9.01 18.17 -9.66
CA ASP A 78 7.67 18.76 -9.76
C ASP A 78 6.80 18.13 -10.87
N PHE A 79 7.42 17.53 -11.90
CA PHE A 79 6.71 16.97 -13.05
C PHE A 79 6.70 15.45 -13.08
N VAL A 80 7.82 14.83 -12.74
CA VAL A 80 8.01 13.38 -12.81
C VAL A 80 8.44 12.86 -11.46
N LYS A 81 7.77 11.81 -11.00
CA LYS A 81 8.18 11.04 -9.82
C LYS A 81 8.24 9.58 -10.17
N ALA A 82 9.32 8.92 -9.76
CA ALA A 82 9.50 7.48 -9.93
C ALA A 82 9.87 6.87 -8.58
N ARG A 83 9.15 5.83 -8.19
CA ARG A 83 9.33 5.13 -6.92
C ARG A 83 9.35 3.64 -7.18
N PHE A 84 10.35 2.97 -6.65
CA PHE A 84 10.44 1.51 -6.68
C PHE A 84 10.14 0.97 -5.29
N ASN A 85 9.27 -0.04 -5.22
CA ASN A 85 8.79 -0.65 -3.99
C ASN A 85 9.02 -2.16 -4.01
N CYS A 86 9.38 -2.69 -2.84
CA CYS A 86 9.39 -4.10 -2.49
C CYS A 86 8.42 -4.30 -1.33
N ASN A 87 7.33 -5.02 -1.55
CA ASN A 87 6.27 -5.26 -0.57
C ASN A 87 6.29 -6.72 -0.16
N LEU A 88 6.36 -6.95 1.14
CA LEU A 88 6.23 -8.26 1.77
C LEU A 88 4.90 -8.34 2.52
N HIS A 89 4.16 -9.40 2.24
CA HIS A 89 2.86 -9.68 2.83
C HIS A 89 2.95 -11.04 3.53
N PHE A 90 2.82 -11.04 4.86
CA PHE A 90 2.76 -12.25 5.68
C PHE A 90 1.33 -12.50 6.19
N THR A 91 0.75 -13.67 5.89
CA THR A 91 -0.58 -14.10 6.40
C THR A 91 -0.55 -15.57 6.77
N GLU A 92 -0.87 -15.93 8.02
CA GLU A 92 -1.23 -17.30 8.43
C GLU A 92 -0.46 -18.42 7.67
N GLY A 93 0.88 -18.36 7.66
CA GLY A 93 1.76 -19.36 7.02
C GLY A 93 2.13 -19.12 5.55
N ASN A 94 1.59 -18.08 4.92
CA ASN A 94 1.86 -17.68 3.54
C ASN A 94 2.67 -16.38 3.48
N VAL A 95 3.55 -16.30 2.48
CA VAL A 95 4.33 -15.10 2.17
C VAL A 95 4.11 -14.72 0.71
N LEU A 96 3.77 -13.47 0.46
CA LEU A 96 3.71 -12.89 -0.86
C LEU A 96 4.75 -11.76 -0.94
N PHE A 97 5.59 -11.82 -1.96
CA PHE A 97 6.56 -10.78 -2.30
C PHE A 97 6.13 -10.10 -3.60
N GLN A 98 6.06 -8.78 -3.60
CA GLN A 98 5.66 -7.98 -4.76
C GLN A 98 6.68 -6.88 -5.01
N GLN A 99 7.08 -6.70 -6.27
CA GLN A 99 7.91 -5.59 -6.72
C GLN A 99 7.05 -4.65 -7.56
N MET A 100 7.20 -3.34 -7.36
CA MET A 100 6.41 -2.35 -8.10
C MET A 100 7.26 -1.14 -8.44
N LEU A 101 7.26 -0.75 -9.72
CA LEU A 101 7.79 0.53 -10.17
C LEU A 101 6.60 1.45 -10.48
N THR A 102 6.42 2.49 -9.68
CA THR A 102 5.40 3.52 -9.91
C THR A 102 6.04 4.74 -10.54
N VAL A 103 5.58 5.09 -11.74
CA VAL A 103 5.94 6.35 -12.41
C VAL A 103 4.70 7.22 -12.48
N SER A 104 4.84 8.48 -12.09
CA SER A 104 3.78 9.47 -12.20
C SER A 104 4.31 10.73 -12.88
N ALA A 105 3.53 11.26 -13.82
CA ALA A 105 3.82 12.48 -14.54
C ALA A 105 2.65 13.46 -14.35
N SER A 106 2.96 14.70 -13.98
CA SER A 106 1.99 15.80 -13.91
C SER A 106 2.05 16.62 -15.19
N ILE A 107 0.91 16.75 -15.88
CA ILE A 107 0.77 17.61 -17.06
C ILE A 107 0.12 18.92 -16.60
N GLY A 108 0.83 20.04 -16.75
CA GLY A 108 0.37 21.37 -16.34
C GLY A 108 0.81 22.44 -17.34
N ASN A 109 0.37 23.69 -17.12
CA ASN A 109 0.72 24.81 -18.00
C ASN A 109 2.24 24.98 -18.15
N PHE A 110 2.69 25.16 -19.40
CA PHE A 110 4.09 25.33 -19.83
C PHE A 110 4.75 26.63 -19.32
N THR A 111 4.21 27.27 -18.29
CA THR A 111 4.85 28.41 -17.65
C THR A 111 6.19 27.94 -17.07
N PRO A 112 7.32 28.57 -17.39
CA PRO A 112 8.63 28.14 -16.91
C PRO A 112 8.70 28.32 -15.38
N LYS A 113 8.32 27.29 -14.63
CA LYS A 113 8.59 27.19 -13.20
C LYS A 113 10.06 26.84 -13.02
N ASN A 114 10.67 27.47 -12.01
CA ASN A 114 12.01 27.17 -11.57
C ASN A 114 12.08 25.68 -11.20
N ARG A 115 12.78 24.88 -11.99
CA ARG A 115 12.73 23.40 -11.95
C ARG A 115 13.36 22.91 -10.65
N LYS A 116 12.56 22.45 -9.69
CA LYS A 116 13.07 21.83 -8.47
C LYS A 116 13.16 20.31 -8.65
N THR A 117 14.36 19.78 -8.46
CA THR A 117 14.62 18.33 -8.41
C THR A 117 15.28 18.03 -7.08
N THR A 118 14.77 17.02 -6.37
CA THR A 118 15.36 16.57 -5.12
C THR A 118 16.46 15.57 -5.45
N ARG A 119 17.69 15.83 -4.99
CA ARG A 119 18.80 14.88 -5.08
C ARG A 119 19.12 14.34 -3.70
N TYR A 120 19.02 13.03 -3.55
CA TYR A 120 19.43 12.35 -2.32
C TYR A 120 20.92 11.98 -2.37
N PRO A 121 21.60 11.89 -1.20
CA PRO A 121 23.03 11.57 -1.16
C PRO A 121 23.39 10.26 -1.87
N TRP A 122 22.56 9.21 -1.72
CA TRP A 122 22.80 7.89 -2.31
C TRP A 122 22.74 7.87 -3.85
N MET A 123 22.11 8.87 -4.48
CA MET A 123 22.03 8.93 -5.95
C MET A 123 23.40 9.13 -6.60
N ARG A 124 24.39 9.64 -5.86
CA ARG A 124 25.76 9.84 -6.35
C ARG A 124 26.54 8.52 -6.52
N ILE A 125 26.06 7.42 -5.95
CA ILE A 125 26.75 6.12 -5.96
C ILE A 125 26.63 5.45 -7.34
N PHE A 126 25.60 5.78 -8.11
CA PHE A 126 25.30 5.17 -9.42
C PHE A 126 25.84 6.00 -10.61
N HIS A 127 26.82 6.87 -10.37
CA HIS A 127 27.38 7.82 -11.33
C HIS A 127 28.86 7.55 -11.61
#